data_AF-A0A6G8BVN1-F1
#
_entry.id   AF-A0A6G8BVN1-F1
#
_cell.length_a   1.000
_cell.length_b   1.000
_cell.length_c   1.000
_cell.angle_alpha   90.00
_cell.angle_beta   90.00
_cell.angle_gamma   90.00
#
_symmetry.space_group_name_H-M   'P 1'
#
loop_
_entity.id
_entity.type
_entity.pdbx_description
1 polymer ?
#
loop_
_entity_poly.entity_id
_entity_poly.type
_entity_poly.pdbx_seq_one_letter_code
_entity_poly.pdbx_strand_id
1 'polypeptide(L)'
;MNKITPGSQGLNFDKGIESITYTRDQADMSLPERSLSAPPDSEIRAQLSLLLERQTLDDAISSSLRPTMVDRDLLVPVKFGQALTGALDRIKNAAAQRADGGEGSEEQLRVLNRASRLLADEVSLRELVTMYRSALYQG
;
A
#
# COMPACT_ATOMS: atom_id res chain seq x y z
N MET A 1 -19.11 38.23 16.27
CA MET A 1 -17.78 38.87 16.33
C MET A 1 -16.80 37.86 16.90
N ASN A 2 -15.89 37.36 16.06
CA ASN A 2 -14.81 36.44 16.43
C ASN A 2 -13.77 37.14 17.29
N LYS A 3 -13.29 36.46 18.34
CA LYS A 3 -11.94 36.63 18.86
C LYS A 3 -11.37 35.25 19.21
N ILE A 4 -10.72 34.64 18.22
CA ILE A 4 -9.74 33.58 18.44
C ILE A 4 -8.45 34.30 18.83
N THR A 5 -7.92 34.03 20.01
CA THR A 5 -6.57 34.44 20.39
C THR A 5 -5.77 33.18 20.70
N PRO A 6 -4.74 32.84 19.90
CA PRO A 6 -3.89 31.69 20.19
C PRO A 6 -2.89 32.12 21.26
N GLY A 7 -3.21 31.83 22.51
CA GLY A 7 -2.24 31.91 23.60
C GLY A 7 -1.28 30.74 23.48
N SER A 8 -0.12 30.99 22.88
CA SER A 8 1.08 30.17 23.00
C SER A 8 1.29 29.78 24.47
N GLN A 9 1.00 28.53 24.82
CA GLN A 9 1.42 27.98 26.10
C GLN A 9 2.94 27.81 26.04
N GLY A 10 3.67 28.88 26.38
CA GLY A 10 5.09 28.84 26.64
C GLY A 10 5.32 27.93 27.84
N LEU A 11 5.86 26.74 27.57
CA LEU A 11 6.35 25.85 28.60
C LEU A 11 7.64 26.44 29.17
N ASN A 12 7.51 27.27 30.21
CA ASN A 12 8.65 27.77 30.97
C ASN A 12 9.06 26.71 32.01
N PHE A 13 10.16 26.03 31.75
CA PHE A 13 10.76 25.02 32.62
C PHE A 13 11.77 25.65 33.57
N ASP A 14 11.32 26.40 34.57
CA ASP A 14 12.21 26.99 35.59
C ASP A 14 12.27 26.17 36.90
N LYS A 15 11.52 25.06 36.96
CA LYS A 15 11.64 24.03 38.01
C LYS A 15 11.55 22.66 37.35
N GLY A 16 12.44 21.75 37.75
CA GLY A 16 12.55 20.41 37.16
C GLY A 16 11.24 19.63 37.18
N ILE A 17 11.12 18.65 36.28
CA ILE A 17 9.96 17.76 36.18
C ILE A 17 9.84 16.95 37.48
N GLU A 18 8.92 17.34 38.35
CA GLU A 18 8.77 16.74 39.69
C GLU A 18 8.01 15.40 39.64
N SER A 19 7.18 15.18 38.62
CA SER A 19 6.56 13.86 38.36
C SER A 19 6.02 13.74 36.94
N ILE A 20 6.22 12.60 36.30
CA ILE A 20 5.50 12.21 35.09
C ILE A 20 4.35 11.30 35.52
N THR A 21 3.13 11.85 35.58
CA THR A 21 1.94 11.02 35.78
C THR A 21 1.59 10.36 34.45
N TYR A 22 1.84 9.06 34.33
CA TYR A 22 1.27 8.25 33.27
C TYR A 22 -0.23 8.09 33.54
N THR A 23 -1.05 8.99 33.02
CA THR A 23 -2.47 8.70 32.77
C THR A 23 -2.48 7.67 31.65
N ARG A 24 -2.42 6.39 32.02
CA ARG A 24 -2.65 5.29 31.09
C ARG A 24 -4.14 5.33 30.74
N ASP A 25 -4.48 6.20 29.79
CA ASP A 25 -5.76 6.15 29.11
C ASP A 25 -5.85 4.73 28.51
N GLN A 26 -6.69 3.89 29.12
CA GLN A 26 -7.02 2.56 28.61
C GLN A 26 -8.02 2.66 27.46
N ALA A 27 -8.22 3.83 26.86
CA ALA A 27 -8.80 3.94 25.54
C ALA A 27 -7.77 3.46 24.50
N ASP A 28 -8.08 2.32 23.91
CA ASP A 28 -7.47 1.79 22.69
C ASP A 28 -6.01 1.31 22.78
N MET A 29 -5.81 0.17 23.47
CA MET A 29 -4.81 -0.82 23.01
C MET A 29 -5.36 -1.65 21.84
N SER A 30 -6.04 -1.01 20.89
CA SER A 30 -6.08 -1.58 19.54
C SER A 30 -4.68 -1.38 18.97
N LEU A 31 -4.10 -2.44 18.41
CA LEU A 31 -2.91 -2.27 17.57
C LEU A 31 -3.25 -1.17 16.56
N PRO A 32 -2.39 -0.16 16.34
CA PRO A 32 -2.62 0.83 15.30
C PRO A 32 -3.02 0.09 14.04
N GLU A 33 -4.15 0.46 13.42
CA GLU A 33 -4.57 -0.16 12.17
C GLU A 33 -3.34 -0.22 11.28
N ARG A 34 -2.95 -1.45 10.92
CA ARG A 34 -1.70 -1.72 10.21
C ARG A 34 -1.74 -0.84 8.98
N SER A 35 -0.99 0.25 9.01
CA SER A 35 -1.08 1.28 8.00
C SER A 35 -0.99 0.59 6.65
N LEU A 36 -1.89 0.90 5.72
CA LEU A 36 -1.90 0.40 4.34
C LEU A 36 -0.69 0.94 3.54
N SER A 37 0.43 1.19 4.22
CA SER A 37 1.71 1.57 3.68
C SER A 37 2.38 0.35 3.08
N ALA A 38 2.96 0.53 1.89
CA ALA A 38 3.82 -0.47 1.29
C ALA A 38 4.95 -0.87 2.27
N PRO A 39 5.41 -2.12 2.23
CA PRO A 39 6.59 -2.54 2.98
C PRO A 39 7.77 -1.59 2.72
N PRO A 40 8.56 -1.24 3.75
CA PRO A 40 9.71 -0.37 3.59
C PRO A 40 10.70 -0.97 2.60
N ASP A 41 11.41 -0.11 1.89
CA ASP A 41 12.41 -0.55 0.93
C ASP A 41 13.63 -1.14 1.60
N SER A 42 14.21 -0.41 2.52
CA SER A 42 15.38 -0.87 3.26
C SER A 42 14.97 -1.67 4.47
N GLU A 43 15.90 -2.50 4.93
CA GLU A 43 15.92 -2.89 6.33
C GLU A 43 15.87 -1.63 7.21
N ILE A 44 15.21 -1.72 8.36
CA ILE A 44 15.16 -0.63 9.33
C ILE A 44 16.56 -0.55 9.97
N ARG A 45 17.46 0.19 9.33
CA ARG A 45 18.79 0.51 9.88
C ARG A 45 18.75 1.89 10.52
N ALA A 46 19.54 2.08 11.57
CA ALA A 46 19.72 3.39 12.18
C ALA A 46 20.35 4.34 11.13
N GLN A 47 19.73 5.51 10.91
CA GLN A 47 20.15 6.47 9.88
C GLN A 47 21.61 6.89 10.02
N LEU A 48 22.11 6.97 11.26
CA LEU A 48 23.51 7.27 11.57
C LEU A 48 24.47 6.17 11.12
N SER A 49 24.09 4.89 11.28
CA SER A 49 24.91 3.76 10.81
C SER A 49 25.03 3.78 9.29
N LEU A 50 23.95 4.12 8.58
CA LEU A 50 23.94 4.19 7.12
C LEU A 50 24.86 5.30 6.56
N LEU A 51 25.07 6.38 7.32
CA LEU A 51 25.98 7.48 6.94
C LEU A 51 27.46 7.19 7.26
N LEU A 52 27.71 6.33 8.25
CA LEU A 52 29.06 6.05 8.76
C LEU A 52 29.65 4.75 8.21
N GLU A 53 28.82 3.85 7.68
CA GLU A 53 29.24 2.57 7.11
C GLU A 53 29.71 2.71 5.65
N ARG A 54 30.77 1.98 5.30
CA ARG A 54 31.24 1.84 3.92
C ARG A 54 30.46 0.74 3.24
N GLN A 55 29.91 1.02 2.07
CA GLN A 55 29.15 0.03 1.29
C GLN A 55 29.97 -1.26 1.09
N THR A 56 29.38 -2.39 1.46
CA THR A 56 30.00 -3.72 1.36
C THR A 56 29.57 -4.44 0.08
N LEU A 57 30.28 -5.52 -0.25
CA LEU A 57 29.89 -6.39 -1.37
C LEU A 57 28.51 -7.02 -1.13
N ASP A 58 28.19 -7.37 0.11
CA ASP A 58 26.89 -7.93 0.48
C ASP A 58 25.75 -6.92 0.26
N ASP A 59 25.99 -5.63 0.52
CA ASP A 59 25.02 -4.57 0.22
C ASP A 59 24.80 -4.44 -1.30
N ALA A 60 25.87 -4.55 -2.10
CA ALA A 60 25.78 -4.50 -3.56
C ALA A 60 24.99 -5.68 -4.13
N ILE A 61 25.24 -6.90 -3.64
CA ILE A 61 24.49 -8.10 -4.03
C ILE A 61 23.02 -7.97 -3.60
N SER A 62 22.78 -7.56 -2.36
CA SER A 62 21.41 -7.36 -1.84
C SER A 62 20.65 -6.30 -2.64
N SER A 63 21.33 -5.26 -3.13
CA SER A 63 20.72 -4.25 -3.99
C SER A 63 20.39 -4.77 -5.39
N SER A 64 21.21 -5.65 -5.97
CA SER A 64 20.99 -6.18 -7.32
C SER A 64 19.90 -7.26 -7.36
N LEU A 65 19.72 -8.00 -6.26
CA LEU A 65 18.68 -9.00 -6.13
C LEU A 65 17.28 -8.42 -5.90
N ARG A 66 17.17 -7.12 -5.61
CA ARG A 66 15.88 -6.48 -5.38
C ARG A 66 15.15 -6.26 -6.70
N PRO A 67 13.91 -6.74 -6.84
CA PRO A 67 13.11 -6.46 -8.02
C PRO A 67 12.86 -4.96 -8.15
N THR A 68 13.11 -4.42 -9.34
CA THR A 68 12.77 -3.05 -9.69
C THR A 68 11.25 -2.94 -9.85
N MET A 69 10.57 -2.52 -8.78
CA MET A 69 9.12 -2.30 -8.82
C MET A 69 8.80 -0.84 -9.15
N VAL A 70 8.00 -0.62 -10.19
CA VAL A 70 7.53 0.72 -10.59
C VAL A 70 6.55 1.29 -9.57
N ASP A 71 5.70 0.44 -9.00
CA ASP A 71 4.71 0.84 -7.99
C ASP A 71 4.70 -0.16 -6.82
N ARG A 72 5.21 0.27 -5.67
CA ARG A 72 5.30 -0.56 -4.46
C ARG A 72 3.96 -0.72 -3.77
N ASP A 73 3.00 0.14 -4.07
CA ASP A 73 1.68 0.04 -3.49
C ASP A 73 1.01 -1.28 -3.90
N LEU A 74 1.42 -1.87 -5.02
CA LEU A 74 1.04 -3.21 -5.44
C LEU A 74 1.48 -4.34 -4.48
N LEU A 75 2.39 -4.08 -3.54
CA LEU A 75 2.74 -5.03 -2.48
C LEU A 75 1.72 -5.07 -1.36
N VAL A 76 0.88 -4.03 -1.23
CA VAL A 76 -0.20 -4.00 -0.26
C VAL A 76 -1.38 -4.78 -0.83
N PRO A 77 -1.85 -5.86 -0.18
CA PRO A 77 -2.89 -6.73 -0.75
C PRO A 77 -4.16 -5.98 -1.18
N VAL A 78 -4.59 -4.98 -0.40
CA VAL A 78 -5.77 -4.17 -0.69
C VAL A 78 -5.55 -3.30 -1.93
N LYS A 79 -4.41 -2.60 -2.01
CA LYS A 79 -4.08 -1.74 -3.14
C LYS A 79 -3.86 -2.55 -4.42
N PHE A 80 -3.26 -3.73 -4.31
CA PHE A 80 -3.16 -4.67 -5.43
C PHE A 80 -4.55 -5.07 -5.96
N GLY A 81 -5.49 -5.42 -5.08
CA GLY A 81 -6.86 -5.77 -5.48
C GLY A 81 -7.58 -4.61 -6.18
N GLN A 82 -7.41 -3.38 -5.67
CA GLN A 82 -7.93 -2.16 -6.31
C GLN A 82 -7.30 -1.91 -7.68
N ALA A 83 -5.97 -2.05 -7.79
CA ALA A 83 -5.26 -1.88 -9.06
C ALA A 83 -5.69 -2.95 -10.10
N LEU A 84 -5.90 -4.20 -9.66
CA LEU A 84 -6.38 -5.28 -10.51
C LEU A 84 -7.79 -5.00 -11.04
N THR A 85 -8.70 -4.58 -10.16
CA THR A 85 -10.07 -4.20 -10.53
C THR A 85 -10.05 -3.00 -11.50
N GLY A 86 -9.25 -1.98 -11.22
CA GLY A 86 -9.07 -0.85 -12.12
C GLY A 86 -8.48 -1.23 -13.48
N ALA A 87 -7.58 -2.20 -13.53
CA ALA A 87 -7.04 -2.73 -14.79
C ALA A 87 -8.12 -3.46 -15.60
N LEU A 88 -8.97 -4.25 -14.95
CA LEU A 88 -10.12 -4.91 -15.59
C LEU A 88 -11.05 -3.91 -16.25
N ASP A 89 -11.43 -2.86 -15.52
CA ASP A 89 -12.33 -1.82 -16.03
C ASP A 89 -11.70 -1.07 -17.22
N ARG A 90 -10.40 -0.78 -17.15
CA ARG A 90 -9.67 -0.17 -18.28
C ARG A 90 -9.68 -1.05 -19.52
N ILE A 91 -9.47 -2.37 -19.38
CA ILE A 91 -9.51 -3.31 -20.50
C ILE A 91 -10.92 -3.42 -21.08
N LYS A 92 -11.96 -3.49 -20.24
CA LYS A 92 -13.36 -3.49 -20.68
C LYS A 92 -13.72 -2.21 -21.43
N ASN A 93 -13.32 -1.06 -20.91
CA ASN A 93 -13.54 0.23 -21.56
C ASN A 93 -12.79 0.32 -22.90
N ALA A 94 -11.54 -0.16 -22.97
CA ALA A 94 -10.78 -0.22 -24.20
C ALA A 94 -11.42 -1.16 -25.24
N ALA A 95 -12.01 -2.27 -24.80
CA ALA A 95 -12.76 -3.18 -25.67
C ALA A 95 -14.03 -2.50 -26.19
N ALA A 96 -14.80 -1.82 -25.34
CA ALA A 96 -16.00 -1.09 -25.73
C ALA A 96 -15.70 0.01 -26.77
N GLN A 97 -14.62 0.78 -26.57
CA GLN A 97 -14.20 1.83 -27.51
C GLN A 97 -13.80 1.29 -28.89
N ARG A 98 -13.30 0.06 -28.96
CA ARG A 98 -12.90 -0.57 -30.23
C ARG A 98 -14.04 -1.31 -30.91
N ALA A 99 -15.18 -1.54 -30.24
CA ALA A 99 -16.31 -2.27 -30.80
C ALA A 99 -16.88 -1.61 -32.06
N ASP A 100 -16.74 -0.29 -32.20
CA ASP A 100 -17.25 0.50 -33.32
C ASP A 100 -16.20 0.74 -34.44
N GLY A 101 -15.00 0.17 -34.32
CA GLY A 101 -13.88 0.39 -35.25
C GLY A 101 -13.83 -0.60 -36.43
N GLY A 102 -13.41 -0.12 -37.61
CA GLY A 102 -13.30 -0.90 -38.86
C GLY A 102 -12.21 -1.98 -38.90
N GLU A 103 -11.91 -2.50 -40.10
CA GLU A 103 -10.98 -3.63 -40.34
C GLU A 103 -9.64 -3.46 -39.60
N GLY A 104 -9.29 -4.46 -38.76
CA GLY A 104 -8.16 -4.42 -37.82
C GLY A 104 -8.58 -4.31 -36.34
N SER A 105 -9.79 -3.83 -36.07
CA SER A 105 -10.34 -3.77 -34.72
C SER A 105 -10.76 -5.16 -34.19
N GLU A 106 -11.17 -6.07 -35.07
CA GLU A 106 -11.71 -7.37 -34.66
C GLU A 106 -10.69 -8.27 -33.93
N GLU A 107 -9.43 -8.31 -34.40
CA GLU A 107 -8.38 -9.08 -33.73
C GLU A 107 -8.01 -8.48 -32.37
N GLN A 108 -7.94 -7.15 -32.30
CA GLN A 108 -7.68 -6.42 -31.06
C GLN A 108 -8.81 -6.62 -30.05
N LEU A 109 -10.06 -6.61 -30.50
CA LEU A 109 -11.24 -6.94 -29.69
C LEU A 109 -11.19 -8.36 -29.17
N ARG A 110 -10.79 -9.35 -29.98
CA ARG A 110 -10.62 -10.74 -29.52
C ARG A 110 -9.58 -10.84 -28.41
N VAL A 111 -8.43 -10.17 -28.58
CA VAL A 111 -7.38 -10.13 -27.56
C VAL A 111 -7.86 -9.44 -26.28
N LEU A 112 -8.53 -8.30 -26.39
CA LEU A 112 -9.05 -7.55 -25.23
C LEU A 112 -10.15 -8.32 -24.48
N ASN A 113 -11.06 -8.98 -25.20
CA ASN A 113 -12.09 -9.82 -24.59
C ASN A 113 -11.48 -11.04 -23.89
N ARG A 114 -10.47 -11.66 -24.49
CA ARG A 114 -9.72 -12.74 -23.86
C ARG A 114 -9.01 -12.27 -22.59
N ALA A 115 -8.33 -11.11 -22.65
CA ALA A 115 -7.67 -10.51 -21.51
C ALA A 115 -8.66 -10.17 -20.40
N SER A 116 -9.82 -9.58 -20.74
CA SER A 116 -10.87 -9.28 -19.77
C SER A 116 -11.41 -10.52 -19.09
N ARG A 117 -11.56 -11.63 -19.82
CA ARG A 117 -12.04 -12.90 -19.23
C ARG A 117 -11.02 -13.49 -18.27
N LEU A 118 -9.76 -13.58 -18.69
CA LEU A 118 -8.67 -14.08 -17.84
C LEU A 118 -8.51 -13.25 -16.57
N LEU A 119 -8.62 -11.92 -16.68
CA LEU A 119 -8.45 -11.03 -15.54
C LEU A 119 -9.68 -11.07 -14.61
N ALA A 120 -10.87 -11.31 -15.14
CA ALA A 120 -12.08 -11.56 -14.33
C ALA A 120 -11.96 -12.85 -13.52
N ASP A 121 -11.45 -13.92 -14.14
CA ASP A 121 -11.20 -15.19 -13.46
C ASP A 121 -10.20 -14.99 -12.30
N GLU A 122 -9.11 -14.26 -12.53
CA GLU A 122 -8.12 -13.95 -11.49
C GLU A 122 -8.70 -13.15 -10.32
N VAL A 123 -9.56 -12.15 -10.59
CA VAL A 123 -10.27 -11.40 -9.53
C VAL A 123 -11.13 -12.36 -8.70
N SER A 124 -11.91 -13.22 -9.35
CA SER A 124 -12.80 -14.17 -8.67
C SER A 124 -12.02 -15.18 -7.81
N LEU A 125 -10.87 -15.68 -8.28
CA LEU A 125 -10.02 -16.59 -7.53
C LEU A 125 -9.46 -15.92 -6.27
N ARG A 126 -9.09 -14.65 -6.35
CA ARG A 126 -8.59 -13.89 -5.19
C ARG A 126 -9.66 -13.61 -4.16
N GLU A 127 -10.87 -13.31 -4.59
CA GLU A 127 -12.04 -13.18 -3.71
C GLU A 127 -12.30 -14.50 -2.98
N LEU A 128 -12.27 -15.62 -3.72
CA LEU A 128 -12.44 -16.97 -3.17
C LEU A 128 -11.36 -17.29 -2.11
N VAL A 129 -10.10 -17.02 -2.39
CA VAL A 129 -8.99 -17.19 -1.43
C VAL A 129 -9.20 -16.32 -0.19
N THR A 130 -9.66 -15.08 -0.37
CA THR A 130 -9.93 -14.17 0.74
C THR A 130 -11.05 -14.69 1.64
N MET A 131 -12.14 -15.20 1.03
CA MET A 131 -13.25 -15.84 1.74
C MET A 131 -12.81 -17.08 2.52
N TYR A 132 -12.01 -17.96 1.92
CA TYR A 132 -11.49 -19.13 2.62
C TYR A 132 -10.57 -18.74 3.77
N ARG A 133 -9.71 -17.74 3.56
CA ARG A 133 -8.85 -17.21 4.62
C ARG A 133 -9.67 -16.63 5.77
N SER A 134 -10.74 -15.88 5.50
CA SER A 134 -11.60 -15.36 6.57
C SER A 134 -12.34 -16.47 7.30
N ALA A 135 -12.81 -17.51 6.60
CA ALA A 135 -13.45 -18.66 7.23
C ALA A 135 -12.50 -19.43 8.16
N LEU A 136 -11.23 -19.58 7.77
CA LEU A 136 -10.20 -20.21 8.60
C LEU A 136 -9.87 -19.40 9.87
N TYR A 137 -9.96 -18.07 9.84
CA TYR A 137 -9.73 -17.24 11.02
C TYR A 137 -10.95 -17.11 11.95
N GLN A 138 -12.13 -17.53 11.49
CA GLN A 138 -13.38 -17.51 12.26
C GLN A 138 -13.66 -18.82 13.03
N GLY A 139 -12.89 -19.89 12.75
CA GLY A 139 -12.95 -21.17 13.47
C GLY A 139 -11.81 -21.31 14.46
#